data_AF-A0A8J2UIK1-F1
#
_entry.id   AF-A0A8J2UIK1-F1
#
_cell.length_a   1.000
_cell.length_b   1.000
_cell.length_c   1.000
_cell.angle_alpha   90.00
_cell.angle_beta   90.00
_cell.angle_gamma   90.00
#
_symmetry.space_group_name_H-M   'P 1'
#
loop_
_entity.id
_entity.type
_entity.pdbx_description
1 polymer ?
#
loop_
_entity_poly.entity_id
_entity_poly.type
_entity_poly.pdbx_seq_one_letter_code
_entity_poly.pdbx_strand_id
1 'polypeptide(L)'
;MRKPIPLLLLSTALSCAAAAQSSSNAVTIDNAISDLSAQQIGNGNARAVGSFVNFHAPKENTKGRRMLLTDWAKGYVVTSQDSVLQNDRLVFNYDKMSHDLYYSFDRQTVIEAERSHVKGFHLVTPMEEMDYGRFDLIKPEVFFRILTHFDAAHYGLYSLTTTEFKKSDYHTDGLVESGNNYDEYVDKIQYYIVSPGGKAYQPVELKKKNIRSALPSAKTKVEEYLSQHKDDDVNEIFLKNLIDYINKG
;
A
#
# COMPACT_ATOMS: atom_id res chain seq x y z
N MET A 1 -62.24 18.54 57.55
CA MET A 1 -62.50 17.71 56.34
C MET A 1 -61.17 17.46 55.64
N ARG A 2 -60.76 16.19 55.54
CA ARG A 2 -59.50 15.75 54.93
C ARG A 2 -59.57 15.88 53.39
N LYS A 3 -58.51 16.40 52.77
CA LYS A 3 -58.24 16.28 51.32
C LYS A 3 -56.75 15.94 51.11
N PRO A 4 -56.41 15.18 50.06
CA PRO A 4 -55.30 14.23 50.08
C PRO A 4 -53.95 14.80 49.63
N ILE A 5 -52.90 14.12 50.11
CA ILE A 5 -51.48 14.26 49.80
C ILE A 5 -51.24 13.74 48.36
N PRO A 6 -50.49 14.44 47.49
CA PRO A 6 -50.03 13.86 46.24
C PRO A 6 -48.81 12.97 46.49
N LEU A 7 -48.99 11.69 46.16
CA LEU A 7 -47.99 10.63 46.14
C LEU A 7 -47.00 10.90 44.99
N LEU A 8 -45.76 11.30 45.30
CA LEU A 8 -44.69 11.41 44.30
C LEU A 8 -44.16 10.00 44.01
N LEU A 9 -44.43 9.51 42.80
CA LEU A 9 -43.89 8.26 42.28
C LEU A 9 -42.39 8.42 42.01
N LEU A 10 -41.58 7.69 42.77
CA LEU A 10 -40.15 7.51 42.55
C LEU A 10 -39.99 6.59 41.32
N SER A 11 -39.55 7.13 40.18
CA SER A 11 -39.21 6.33 39.01
C SER A 11 -37.91 5.56 39.28
N THR A 12 -38.02 4.25 39.17
CA THR A 12 -36.96 3.26 39.27
C THR A 12 -35.88 3.49 38.21
N ALA A 13 -34.63 3.58 38.65
CA ALA A 13 -33.46 3.54 37.79
C ALA A 13 -33.39 2.15 37.13
N LEU A 14 -33.55 2.12 35.80
CA LEU A 14 -33.31 0.95 34.98
C LEU A 14 -31.80 0.87 34.69
N SER A 15 -31.08 0.07 35.47
CA SER A 15 -29.71 -0.32 35.19
C SER A 15 -29.69 -1.27 33.99
N CYS A 16 -29.41 -0.73 32.80
CA CYS A 16 -29.04 -1.54 31.65
C CYS A 16 -27.64 -2.10 31.89
N ALA A 17 -27.57 -3.34 32.38
CA ALA A 17 -26.37 -4.15 32.28
C ALA A 17 -26.08 -4.35 30.79
N ALA A 18 -24.98 -3.75 30.32
CA ALA A 18 -24.44 -4.01 29.00
C ALA A 18 -23.98 -5.47 28.95
N ALA A 19 -24.81 -6.33 28.37
CA ALA A 19 -24.36 -7.62 27.89
C ALA A 19 -23.33 -7.36 26.79
N ALA A 20 -22.07 -7.68 27.07
CA ALA A 20 -21.04 -7.78 26.05
C ALA A 20 -21.46 -8.86 25.04
N GLN A 21 -22.09 -8.44 23.94
CA GLN A 21 -22.14 -9.24 22.74
C GLN A 21 -20.71 -9.30 22.20
N SER A 22 -20.04 -10.42 22.46
CA SER A 22 -18.88 -10.83 21.70
C SER A 22 -19.29 -10.87 20.23
N SER A 23 -18.88 -9.87 19.45
CA SER A 23 -19.03 -9.87 18.01
C SER A 23 -18.16 -10.98 17.41
N SER A 24 -18.76 -12.16 17.26
CA SER A 24 -18.30 -13.23 16.39
C SER A 24 -18.46 -12.81 14.92
N ASN A 25 -17.66 -11.83 14.49
CA ASN A 25 -17.45 -11.48 13.09
C ASN A 25 -16.05 -11.92 12.64
N ALA A 26 -15.59 -13.06 13.15
CA ALA A 26 -14.71 -13.89 12.34
C ALA A 26 -15.59 -14.44 11.21
N VAL A 27 -15.73 -13.66 10.14
CA VAL A 27 -16.09 -14.22 8.83
C VAL A 27 -15.10 -15.36 8.65
N THR A 28 -15.58 -16.59 8.76
CA THR A 28 -14.76 -17.78 8.56
C THR A 28 -14.14 -17.60 7.19
N ILE A 29 -12.81 -17.55 7.14
CA ILE A 29 -12.01 -17.29 5.95
C ILE A 29 -12.44 -18.19 4.78
N ASP A 30 -13.04 -19.33 5.07
CA ASP A 30 -13.65 -20.25 4.11
C ASP A 30 -14.80 -19.63 3.28
N ASN A 31 -15.58 -18.68 3.80
CA ASN A 31 -16.61 -17.98 3.04
C ASN A 31 -16.08 -16.81 2.21
N ALA A 32 -14.99 -16.16 2.62
CA ALA A 32 -14.33 -15.14 1.80
C ALA A 32 -13.49 -15.77 0.68
N ILE A 33 -12.86 -16.92 0.95
CA ILE A 33 -12.24 -17.78 -0.06
C ILE A 33 -13.33 -18.38 -0.94
N SER A 34 -14.47 -18.82 -0.39
CA SER A 34 -15.63 -19.26 -1.18
C SER A 34 -16.21 -18.12 -2.00
N ASP A 35 -16.36 -16.88 -1.55
CA ASP A 35 -16.84 -15.79 -2.41
C ASP A 35 -15.80 -15.41 -3.47
N LEU A 36 -14.50 -15.40 -3.13
CA LEU A 36 -13.42 -15.21 -4.10
C LEU A 36 -13.22 -16.41 -5.04
N SER A 37 -13.73 -17.60 -4.73
CA SER A 37 -13.65 -18.82 -5.57
C SER A 37 -14.99 -19.27 -6.17
N ALA A 38 -16.12 -18.78 -5.66
CA ALA A 38 -17.50 -19.06 -6.10
C ALA A 38 -18.01 -17.93 -6.99
N GLN A 39 -17.58 -16.67 -6.80
CA GLN A 39 -17.60 -15.69 -7.90
C GLN A 39 -16.68 -16.10 -9.06
N GLN A 40 -15.79 -17.09 -8.87
CA GLN A 40 -14.91 -17.61 -9.92
C GLN A 40 -15.46 -18.80 -10.71
N ILE A 41 -16.55 -19.46 -10.27
CA ILE A 41 -17.18 -20.54 -11.06
C ILE A 41 -18.58 -20.13 -11.57
N GLY A 42 -19.21 -19.14 -10.94
CA GLY A 42 -20.49 -18.58 -11.37
C GLY A 42 -20.40 -17.08 -11.65
N ASN A 43 -19.99 -16.72 -12.87
CA ASN A 43 -20.30 -15.42 -13.49
C ASN A 43 -19.60 -14.18 -12.87
N GLY A 44 -18.31 -13.95 -13.21
CA GLY A 44 -17.69 -12.60 -13.12
C GLY A 44 -16.18 -12.53 -12.82
N ASN A 45 -15.36 -12.57 -13.87
CA ASN A 45 -14.12 -11.76 -14.06
C ASN A 45 -12.83 -11.96 -13.23
N ALA A 46 -12.60 -13.02 -12.44
CA ALA A 46 -11.21 -13.33 -12.06
C ALA A 46 -10.51 -14.14 -13.17
N ARG A 47 -9.37 -13.64 -13.65
CA ARG A 47 -8.59 -14.31 -14.71
C ARG A 47 -7.52 -15.18 -14.06
N ALA A 48 -7.65 -16.49 -14.18
CA ALA A 48 -6.52 -17.39 -13.96
C ALA A 48 -5.45 -17.04 -15.00
N VAL A 49 -4.38 -16.37 -14.58
CA VAL A 49 -3.26 -16.02 -15.45
C VAL A 49 -2.36 -17.25 -15.51
N GLY A 50 -2.78 -18.27 -16.27
CA GLY A 50 -2.02 -19.50 -16.43
C GLY A 50 -0.58 -19.24 -16.88
N SER A 51 0.39 -19.98 -16.33
CA SER A 51 1.82 -20.21 -16.72
C SER A 51 2.71 -19.09 -17.34
N PHE A 52 2.22 -17.87 -17.61
CA PHE A 52 2.94 -16.85 -18.38
C PHE A 52 3.55 -15.74 -17.52
N VAL A 53 3.20 -15.64 -16.23
CA VAL A 53 3.89 -14.74 -15.31
C VAL A 53 5.14 -15.44 -14.81
N ASN A 54 6.28 -15.14 -15.44
CA ASN A 54 7.56 -15.67 -15.01
C ASN A 54 8.03 -14.87 -13.78
N PHE A 55 7.67 -15.35 -12.59
CA PHE A 55 8.15 -14.79 -11.30
C PHE A 55 9.63 -15.12 -11.07
N HIS A 56 10.14 -16.15 -11.75
CA HIS A 56 11.54 -16.54 -11.71
C HIS A 56 12.34 -15.76 -12.74
N ALA A 57 13.62 -15.58 -12.38
CA ALA A 57 14.60 -14.64 -12.91
C ALA A 57 14.42 -14.16 -14.37
N PRO A 58 14.81 -12.90 -14.65
CA PRO A 58 14.88 -12.43 -16.02
C PRO A 58 15.71 -13.39 -16.90
N LYS A 59 15.48 -13.39 -18.23
CA LYS A 59 16.38 -14.08 -19.18
C LYS A 59 17.84 -13.72 -18.83
N GLU A 60 18.79 -14.62 -19.07
CA GLU A 60 20.20 -14.49 -18.62
C GLU A 60 20.87 -13.12 -18.90
N ASN A 61 20.33 -12.33 -19.84
CA ASN A 61 20.78 -10.98 -20.19
C ASN A 61 19.76 -9.87 -19.86
N THR A 62 18.95 -9.98 -18.81
CA THR A 62 18.02 -8.91 -18.41
C THR A 62 18.32 -8.44 -16.97
N LYS A 63 18.61 -7.15 -16.79
CA LYS A 63 18.83 -6.51 -15.49
C LYS A 63 17.53 -6.04 -14.86
N GLY A 64 17.48 -5.99 -13.53
CA GLY A 64 16.30 -5.56 -12.79
C GLY A 64 15.16 -6.59 -12.82
N ARG A 65 13.94 -6.16 -12.51
CA ARG A 65 12.75 -7.03 -12.43
C ARG A 65 11.45 -6.26 -12.62
N ARG A 66 10.45 -6.92 -13.20
CA ARG A 66 9.06 -6.44 -13.28
C ARG A 66 8.31 -6.56 -11.95
N MET A 67 8.46 -7.70 -11.28
CA MET A 67 7.83 -7.97 -9.99
C MET A 67 8.50 -7.17 -8.86
N LEU A 68 7.72 -6.72 -7.89
CA LEU A 68 8.22 -6.02 -6.70
C LEU A 68 9.22 -6.88 -5.93
N LEU A 69 8.88 -8.16 -5.72
CA LEU A 69 9.66 -9.09 -4.91
C LEU A 69 10.33 -10.18 -5.74
N THR A 70 11.48 -10.68 -5.26
CA THR A 70 12.20 -11.84 -5.85
C THR A 70 11.43 -13.15 -5.68
N ASP A 71 10.81 -13.31 -4.53
CA ASP A 71 10.00 -14.47 -4.17
C ASP A 71 8.67 -13.95 -3.61
N TRP A 72 7.72 -14.86 -3.48
CA TRP A 72 6.44 -14.59 -2.88
C TRP A 72 6.56 -14.17 -1.41
N ALA A 73 5.81 -13.15 -1.01
CA ALA A 73 5.71 -12.72 0.38
C ALA A 73 4.46 -13.29 1.06
N LYS A 74 4.56 -13.48 2.39
CA LYS A 74 3.36 -13.63 3.22
C LYS A 74 2.68 -12.28 3.37
N GLY A 75 1.44 -12.27 3.81
CA GLY A 75 0.70 -11.03 3.90
C GLY A 75 -0.80 -11.22 4.07
N TYR A 76 -1.51 -10.12 3.90
CA TYR A 76 -2.96 -10.09 3.87
C TYR A 76 -3.45 -9.01 2.90
N VAL A 77 -4.69 -9.15 2.46
CA VAL A 77 -5.39 -8.18 1.61
C VAL A 77 -6.53 -7.56 2.42
N VAL A 78 -6.68 -6.24 2.33
CA VAL A 78 -7.87 -5.53 2.80
C VAL A 78 -8.77 -5.27 1.59
N THR A 79 -9.98 -5.80 1.63
CA THR A 79 -10.94 -5.66 0.54
C THR A 79 -11.59 -4.27 0.53
N SER A 80 -12.30 -3.95 -0.56
CA SER A 80 -13.13 -2.75 -0.65
C SER A 80 -14.23 -2.66 0.42
N GLN A 81 -14.58 -3.78 1.05
CA GLN A 81 -15.60 -3.90 2.10
C GLN A 81 -14.97 -3.92 3.51
N ASP A 82 -13.69 -3.54 3.64
CA ASP A 82 -12.94 -3.56 4.90
C ASP A 82 -12.80 -4.94 5.54
N SER A 83 -13.01 -6.02 4.78
CA SER A 83 -12.70 -7.38 5.23
C SER A 83 -11.22 -7.70 4.99
N VAL A 84 -10.64 -8.51 5.86
CA VAL A 84 -9.24 -8.96 5.76
C VAL A 84 -9.21 -10.39 5.23
N LEU A 85 -8.57 -10.57 4.07
CA LEU A 85 -8.23 -11.89 3.54
C LEU A 85 -6.81 -12.24 3.99
N GLN A 86 -6.71 -13.14 4.96
CA GLN A 86 -5.46 -13.66 5.48
C GLN A 86 -5.55 -15.19 5.57
N ASN A 87 -4.52 -15.87 5.07
CA ASN A 87 -4.41 -17.32 5.16
C ASN A 87 -2.94 -17.73 5.13
N ASP A 88 -2.54 -18.66 5.99
CA ASP A 88 -1.13 -19.09 6.11
C ASP A 88 -0.58 -19.75 4.85
N ARG A 89 -1.43 -20.19 3.93
CA ARG A 89 -1.01 -20.73 2.64
C ARG A 89 -0.90 -19.67 1.55
N LEU A 90 -1.64 -18.57 1.68
CA LEU A 90 -1.59 -17.48 0.73
C LEU A 90 -0.21 -16.83 0.73
N VAL A 91 0.21 -16.48 -0.47
CA VAL A 91 1.39 -15.67 -0.71
C VAL A 91 1.10 -14.70 -1.85
N PHE A 92 1.81 -13.57 -1.86
CA PHE A 92 1.51 -12.43 -2.72
C PHE A 92 2.76 -11.88 -3.40
N ASN A 93 2.58 -11.25 -4.57
CA ASN A 93 3.58 -10.43 -5.22
C ASN A 93 2.88 -9.35 -6.07
N TYR A 94 3.57 -8.26 -6.37
CA TYR A 94 2.99 -7.09 -7.01
C TYR A 94 3.75 -6.72 -8.28
N ASP A 95 3.04 -6.48 -9.36
CA ASP A 95 3.61 -6.09 -10.65
C ASP A 95 3.80 -4.58 -10.73
N LYS A 96 5.05 -4.11 -10.77
CA LYS A 96 5.36 -2.68 -10.80
C LYS A 96 5.07 -2.02 -12.16
N MET A 97 4.81 -2.80 -13.21
CA MET A 97 4.47 -2.29 -14.53
C MET A 97 2.96 -2.19 -14.74
N SER A 98 2.22 -3.27 -14.47
CA SER A 98 0.77 -3.31 -14.67
C SER A 98 -0.03 -2.87 -13.45
N HIS A 99 0.62 -2.77 -12.28
CA HIS A 99 0.01 -2.44 -10.99
C HIS A 99 -1.03 -3.48 -10.53
N ASP A 100 -0.79 -4.74 -10.88
CA ASP A 100 -1.61 -5.87 -10.48
C ASP A 100 -1.04 -6.57 -9.25
N LEU A 101 -1.92 -6.95 -8.34
CA LEU A 101 -1.59 -7.82 -7.22
C LEU A 101 -1.85 -9.26 -7.64
N TYR A 102 -0.83 -10.11 -7.53
CA TYR A 102 -0.94 -11.54 -7.74
C TYR A 102 -0.90 -12.28 -6.41
N TYR A 103 -1.63 -13.39 -6.34
CA TYR A 103 -1.60 -14.30 -5.20
C TYR A 103 -1.56 -15.76 -5.63
N SER A 104 -1.12 -16.62 -4.71
CA SER A 104 -1.05 -18.06 -4.90
C SER A 104 -1.21 -18.82 -3.58
N PHE A 105 -1.74 -20.04 -3.64
CA PHE A 105 -1.86 -20.97 -2.51
C PHE A 105 -0.80 -22.09 -2.54
N ASP A 106 -0.19 -22.32 -3.70
CA ASP A 106 0.71 -23.45 -4.00
C ASP A 106 2.01 -23.01 -4.67
N ARG A 107 2.18 -21.71 -4.95
CA ARG A 107 3.27 -21.09 -5.72
C ARG A 107 3.38 -21.56 -7.18
N GLN A 108 2.36 -22.26 -7.68
CA GLN A 108 2.30 -22.80 -9.04
C GLN A 108 1.15 -22.15 -9.81
N THR A 109 -0.03 -22.10 -9.18
CA THR A 109 -1.23 -21.45 -9.69
C THR A 109 -1.21 -20.00 -9.27
N VAL A 110 -1.24 -19.12 -10.26
CA VAL A 110 -1.13 -17.67 -10.09
C VAL A 110 -2.46 -17.04 -10.43
N ILE A 111 -2.99 -16.27 -9.50
CA ILE A 111 -4.28 -15.60 -9.65
C ILE A 111 -4.06 -14.10 -9.53
N GLU A 112 -4.61 -13.36 -10.50
CA GLU A 112 -4.68 -11.91 -10.45
C GLU A 112 -5.85 -11.49 -9.55
N ALA A 113 -5.57 -10.66 -8.55
CA ALA A 113 -6.62 -10.08 -7.73
C ALA A 113 -7.37 -9.00 -8.53
N GLU A 114 -8.69 -9.01 -8.47
CA GLU A 114 -9.49 -7.97 -9.09
C GLU A 114 -9.28 -6.64 -8.34
N ARG A 115 -8.60 -5.69 -8.98
CA ARG A 115 -8.18 -4.42 -8.36
C ARG A 115 -9.33 -3.61 -7.75
N SER A 116 -10.52 -3.66 -8.36
CA SER A 116 -11.74 -3.01 -7.87
C SER A 116 -12.15 -3.50 -6.47
N HIS A 117 -11.83 -4.75 -6.12
CA HIS A 117 -12.16 -5.38 -4.84
C HIS A 117 -11.06 -5.27 -3.80
N VAL A 118 -9.91 -4.68 -4.15
CA VAL A 118 -8.75 -4.53 -3.26
C VAL A 118 -8.60 -3.06 -2.85
N LYS A 119 -8.72 -2.80 -1.55
CA LYS A 119 -8.47 -1.48 -0.96
C LYS A 119 -6.97 -1.28 -0.67
N GLY A 120 -6.32 -2.33 -0.20
CA GLY A 120 -4.90 -2.34 0.12
C GLY A 120 -4.41 -3.74 0.45
N PHE A 121 -3.11 -3.88 0.67
CA PHE A 121 -2.50 -5.14 1.03
C PHE A 121 -1.23 -4.90 1.84
N HIS A 122 -0.85 -5.90 2.61
CA HIS A 122 0.33 -5.89 3.45
C HIS A 122 1.23 -7.06 3.05
N LEU A 123 2.52 -6.80 2.88
CA LEU A 123 3.53 -7.79 2.51
C LEU A 123 4.56 -7.92 3.61
N VAL A 124 4.84 -9.15 4.01
CA VAL A 124 5.86 -9.52 4.99
C VAL A 124 6.98 -10.27 4.29
N THR A 125 8.18 -9.73 4.39
CA THR A 125 9.42 -10.35 3.92
C THR A 125 10.38 -10.53 5.11
N PRO A 126 11.46 -11.32 4.97
CA PRO A 126 12.49 -11.39 6.01
C PRO A 126 13.20 -10.05 6.29
N MET A 127 13.12 -9.09 5.37
CA MET A 127 13.83 -7.81 5.46
C MET A 127 12.95 -6.67 5.96
N GLU A 128 11.68 -6.67 5.57
CA GLU A 128 10.75 -5.58 5.85
C GLU A 128 9.28 -6.02 5.75
N GLU A 129 8.45 -5.25 6.43
CA GLU A 129 7.00 -5.23 6.28
C GLU A 129 6.61 -4.00 5.45
N MET A 130 5.63 -4.15 4.57
CA MET A 130 5.21 -3.10 3.66
C MET A 130 3.69 -3.03 3.53
N ASP A 131 3.14 -1.87 3.83
CA ASP A 131 1.74 -1.55 3.60
C ASP A 131 1.56 -0.87 2.24
N TYR A 132 0.53 -1.29 1.52
CA TYR A 132 0.12 -0.72 0.26
C TYR A 132 -1.36 -0.37 0.28
N GLY A 133 -1.72 0.78 -0.30
CA GLY A 133 -3.11 1.24 -0.34
C GLY A 133 -3.43 2.07 -1.57
N ARG A 134 -4.71 2.13 -1.92
CA ARG A 134 -5.22 3.02 -2.97
C ARG A 134 -5.36 4.44 -2.47
N PHE A 135 -4.99 5.39 -3.33
CA PHE A 135 -5.14 6.81 -3.10
C PHE A 135 -5.82 7.46 -4.31
N ASP A 136 -7.15 7.46 -4.29
CA ASP A 136 -7.97 7.95 -5.39
C ASP A 136 -7.70 9.42 -5.74
N LEU A 137 -7.25 10.22 -4.77
CA LEU A 137 -6.85 11.61 -4.99
C LEU A 137 -5.63 11.75 -5.90
N ILE A 138 -4.71 10.78 -5.89
CA ILE A 138 -3.44 10.84 -6.63
C ILE A 138 -3.55 10.04 -7.93
N LYS A 139 -3.86 8.75 -7.81
CA LYS A 139 -3.92 7.81 -8.93
C LYS A 139 -4.74 6.57 -8.51
N PRO A 140 -6.06 6.52 -8.80
CA PRO A 140 -6.96 5.48 -8.27
C PRO A 140 -6.64 4.07 -8.76
N GLU A 141 -5.96 3.95 -9.91
CA GLU A 141 -5.69 2.70 -10.59
C GLU A 141 -4.42 1.98 -10.11
N VAL A 142 -3.70 2.51 -9.12
CA VAL A 142 -2.46 1.92 -8.59
C VAL A 142 -2.49 1.82 -7.06
N PHE A 143 -1.59 1.00 -6.51
CA PHE A 143 -1.33 0.95 -5.08
C PHE A 143 -0.03 1.68 -4.75
N PHE A 144 -0.10 2.54 -3.74
CA PHE A 144 1.04 3.27 -3.19
C PHE A 144 1.57 2.53 -1.98
N ARG A 145 2.90 2.46 -1.84
CA ARG A 145 3.51 2.09 -0.56
C ARG A 145 3.23 3.19 0.44
N ILE A 146 2.73 2.80 1.61
CA ILE A 146 2.44 3.69 2.72
C ILE A 146 3.67 3.74 3.61
N LEU A 147 4.26 4.93 3.75
CA LEU A 147 5.41 5.15 4.65
C LEU A 147 4.93 5.78 5.97
N THR A 148 3.98 6.70 5.90
CA THR A 148 3.31 7.30 7.06
C THR A 148 1.85 7.59 6.71
N HIS A 149 0.91 7.16 7.54
CA HIS A 149 -0.52 7.46 7.38
C HIS A 149 -0.81 8.94 7.67
N PHE A 150 -1.77 9.52 6.94
CA PHE A 150 -2.31 10.84 7.28
C PHE A 150 -3.55 10.67 8.17
N ASP A 151 -3.88 11.73 8.91
CA ASP A 151 -5.19 11.87 9.55
C ASP A 151 -5.63 13.35 9.52
N ALA A 152 -6.58 13.75 10.36
CA ALA A 152 -7.07 15.12 10.41
C ALA A 152 -5.99 16.17 10.76
N ALA A 153 -4.96 15.78 11.51
CA ALA A 153 -3.89 16.67 12.00
C ALA A 153 -2.53 16.37 11.37
N HIS A 154 -2.30 15.14 10.92
CA HIS A 154 -0.98 14.67 10.50
C HIS A 154 -0.84 14.53 8.98
N TYR A 155 0.36 14.81 8.48
CA TYR A 155 0.74 14.57 7.09
C TYR A 155 0.92 13.08 6.83
N GLY A 156 0.60 12.64 5.62
CA GLY A 156 0.94 11.30 5.13
C GLY A 156 2.10 11.34 4.14
N LEU A 157 2.83 10.24 4.07
CA LEU A 157 3.93 10.04 3.12
C LEU A 157 3.73 8.72 2.39
N TYR A 158 3.78 8.79 1.07
CA TYR A 158 3.53 7.67 0.18
C TYR A 158 4.60 7.62 -0.91
N SER A 159 4.89 6.42 -1.40
CA SER A 159 5.73 6.23 -2.58
C SER A 159 5.05 5.35 -3.62
N LEU A 160 5.29 5.68 -4.88
CA LEU A 160 4.87 4.88 -6.03
C LEU A 160 6.10 4.43 -6.78
N THR A 161 6.28 3.12 -6.90
CA THR A 161 7.30 2.53 -7.77
C THR A 161 6.66 2.20 -9.11
N THR A 162 7.22 2.75 -10.18
CA THR A 162 6.88 2.41 -11.56
C THR A 162 8.10 1.79 -12.23
N THR A 163 7.88 0.84 -13.12
CA THR A 163 8.96 0.16 -13.84
C THR A 163 8.80 0.34 -15.35
N GLU A 164 9.89 0.61 -16.03
CA GLU A 164 9.96 0.69 -17.49
C GLU A 164 10.88 -0.41 -18.02
N PHE A 165 10.44 -1.15 -19.05
CA PHE A 165 11.29 -2.13 -19.72
C PHE A 165 12.04 -1.48 -20.88
N LYS A 166 13.37 -1.49 -20.80
CA LYS A 166 14.30 -1.04 -21.84
C LYS A 166 14.89 -2.24 -22.53
N LYS A 167 14.72 -2.32 -23.84
CA LYS A 167 15.33 -3.37 -24.65
C LYS A 167 16.81 -3.06 -24.89
N SER A 168 17.64 -4.09 -25.03
CA SER A 168 19.01 -3.98 -25.53
C SER A 168 19.04 -3.15 -26.82
N ASP A 169 19.93 -2.16 -26.85
CA ASP A 169 20.24 -1.28 -27.98
C ASP A 169 21.65 -1.56 -28.53
N TYR A 170 22.17 -2.76 -28.28
CA TYR A 170 23.50 -3.17 -28.69
C TYR A 170 23.69 -3.14 -30.20
N HIS A 171 24.78 -2.51 -30.62
CA HIS A 171 25.19 -2.43 -32.00
C HIS A 171 26.69 -2.69 -32.12
N THR A 172 27.07 -3.52 -33.11
CA THR A 172 28.46 -3.79 -33.47
C THR A 172 28.61 -3.76 -34.99
N ASP A 173 29.68 -3.13 -35.47
CA ASP A 173 30.11 -3.17 -36.88
C ASP A 173 31.37 -4.04 -37.07
N GLY A 174 31.78 -4.77 -36.03
CA GLY A 174 32.99 -5.60 -35.99
C GLY A 174 34.28 -4.85 -35.63
N LEU A 175 34.26 -3.51 -35.60
CA LEU A 175 35.38 -2.64 -35.20
C LEU A 175 35.06 -1.85 -33.93
N VAL A 176 33.80 -1.48 -33.73
CA VAL A 176 33.27 -0.72 -32.61
C VAL A 176 32.01 -1.39 -32.08
N GLU A 177 31.95 -1.54 -30.76
CA GLU A 177 30.76 -2.00 -30.03
C GLU A 177 30.16 -0.82 -29.25
N SER A 178 28.84 -0.67 -29.29
CA SER A 178 28.12 0.40 -28.60
C SER A 178 26.75 -0.07 -28.10
N GLY A 179 26.17 0.69 -27.17
CA GLY A 179 24.90 0.34 -26.51
C GLY A 179 25.06 -0.73 -25.43
N ASN A 180 23.93 -1.14 -24.85
CA ASN A 180 23.84 -2.19 -23.84
C ASN A 180 23.42 -3.51 -24.47
N ASN A 181 24.20 -4.56 -24.23
CA ASN A 181 23.91 -5.93 -24.68
C ASN A 181 22.90 -6.68 -23.78
N TYR A 182 22.16 -5.95 -22.96
CA TYR A 182 21.18 -6.50 -22.02
C TYR A 182 19.88 -5.70 -22.08
N ASP A 183 18.78 -6.39 -21.82
CA ASP A 183 17.51 -5.72 -21.51
C ASP A 183 17.52 -5.26 -20.04
N GLU A 184 16.72 -4.27 -19.67
CA GLU A 184 16.69 -3.72 -18.31
C GLU A 184 15.28 -3.31 -17.88
N TYR A 185 14.90 -3.68 -16.66
CA TYR A 185 13.77 -3.07 -15.96
C TYR A 185 14.28 -1.94 -15.07
N VAL A 186 13.92 -0.71 -15.40
CA VAL A 186 14.34 0.50 -14.69
C VAL A 186 13.22 1.00 -13.79
N ASP A 187 13.48 1.02 -12.49
CA ASP A 187 12.55 1.53 -11.49
C ASP A 187 12.65 3.06 -11.37
N LYS A 188 11.49 3.70 -11.26
CA LYS A 188 11.34 5.11 -10.92
C LYS A 188 10.42 5.21 -9.71
N ILE A 189 10.93 5.78 -8.63
CA ILE A 189 10.18 6.00 -7.39
C ILE A 189 9.79 7.46 -7.30
N GLN A 190 8.49 7.73 -7.16
CA GLN A 190 7.95 9.06 -6.91
C GLN A 190 7.35 9.11 -5.51
N TYR A 191 7.71 10.15 -4.75
CA TYR A 191 7.17 10.39 -3.42
C TYR A 191 6.04 11.41 -3.45
N TYR A 192 5.09 11.23 -2.56
CA TYR A 192 3.93 12.10 -2.40
C TYR A 192 3.71 12.41 -0.93
N ILE A 193 3.58 13.70 -0.62
CA ILE A 193 3.20 14.17 0.71
C ILE A 193 1.72 14.54 0.64
N VAL A 194 0.92 13.93 1.49
CA VAL A 194 -0.51 14.24 1.65
C VAL A 194 -0.66 15.17 2.84
N SER A 195 -1.36 16.28 2.64
CA SER A 195 -1.63 17.27 3.70
C SER A 195 -2.61 16.70 4.74
N PRO A 196 -2.60 17.24 5.97
CA PRO A 196 -3.60 16.90 6.98
C PRO A 196 -5.04 16.98 6.44
N GLY A 197 -5.86 16.02 6.84
CA GLY A 197 -7.23 15.84 6.38
C GLY A 197 -7.37 15.20 5.00
N GLY A 198 -6.27 14.87 4.31
CA GLY A 198 -6.31 14.06 3.08
C GLY A 198 -6.89 14.76 1.86
N LYS A 199 -7.00 16.09 1.86
CA LYS A 199 -7.67 16.85 0.78
C LYS A 199 -6.73 17.35 -0.33
N ALA A 200 -5.43 17.37 -0.06
CA ALA A 200 -4.43 17.86 -0.99
C ALA A 200 -3.15 17.03 -0.87
N TYR A 201 -2.41 16.95 -1.96
CA TYR A 201 -1.11 16.29 -1.99
C TYR A 201 -0.11 17.11 -2.81
N GLN A 202 1.17 16.82 -2.61
CA GLN A 202 2.27 17.37 -3.40
C GLN A 202 3.25 16.25 -3.77
N PRO A 203 3.59 16.06 -5.06
CA PRO A 203 4.73 15.22 -5.42
C PRO A 203 6.03 15.89 -4.93
N VAL A 204 6.98 15.09 -4.47
CA VAL A 204 8.25 15.58 -3.96
C VAL A 204 9.41 14.77 -4.50
N GLU A 205 10.45 15.46 -5.00
CA GLU A 205 11.74 14.82 -5.25
C GLU A 205 12.60 14.93 -3.99
N LEU A 206 13.51 13.98 -3.81
CA LEU A 206 14.43 13.90 -2.68
C LEU A 206 15.55 14.95 -2.76
N LYS A 207 15.18 16.23 -2.70
CA LYS A 207 16.05 17.41 -2.67
C LYS A 207 15.55 18.40 -1.64
N LYS A 208 16.43 18.96 -0.79
CA LYS A 208 16.05 19.88 0.30
C LYS A 208 15.23 21.09 -0.20
N LYS A 209 15.48 21.59 -1.41
CA LYS A 209 14.68 22.67 -2.04
C LYS A 209 13.24 22.23 -2.32
N ASN A 210 13.05 21.05 -2.90
CA ASN A 210 11.73 20.55 -3.30
C ASN A 210 10.90 20.19 -2.06
N ILE A 211 11.54 19.64 -1.03
CA ILE A 211 10.89 19.36 0.27
C ILE A 211 10.33 20.65 0.89
N ARG A 212 11.09 21.75 0.92
CA ARG A 212 10.60 23.05 1.41
C ARG A 212 9.38 23.53 0.64
N SER A 213 9.41 23.41 -0.68
CA SER A 213 8.29 23.82 -1.54
C SER A 213 7.04 22.96 -1.34
N ALA A 214 7.20 21.68 -1.02
CA ALA A 214 6.09 20.76 -0.79
C ALA A 214 5.40 20.95 0.59
N LEU A 215 6.07 21.60 1.55
CA LEU A 215 5.61 21.74 2.95
C LEU A 215 5.55 23.21 3.42
N PRO A 216 4.87 24.13 2.71
CA PRO A 216 4.85 25.55 3.08
C PRO A 216 4.19 25.80 4.44
N SER A 217 3.14 25.05 4.78
CA SER A 217 2.42 25.17 6.05
C SER A 217 3.21 24.67 7.26
N ALA A 218 4.27 23.87 7.04
CA ALA A 218 5.16 23.35 8.09
C ALA A 218 6.57 23.96 8.01
N LYS A 219 6.73 25.11 7.34
CA LYS A 219 8.03 25.72 7.03
C LYS A 219 8.97 25.82 8.22
N THR A 220 8.49 26.27 9.38
CA THR A 220 9.32 26.44 10.59
C THR A 220 9.96 25.11 11.01
N LYS A 221 9.16 24.04 11.12
CA LYS A 221 9.65 22.70 11.49
C LYS A 221 10.55 22.10 10.42
N VAL A 222 10.25 22.34 9.14
CA VAL A 222 11.10 21.89 8.03
C VAL A 222 12.48 22.54 8.14
N GLU A 223 12.58 23.86 8.30
CA GLU A 223 13.89 24.51 8.41
C GLU A 223 14.64 24.10 9.68
N GLU A 224 13.93 23.91 10.80
CA GLU A 224 14.52 23.38 12.04
C GLU A 224 15.16 22.01 11.80
N TYR A 225 14.41 21.05 11.25
CA TYR A 225 14.91 19.72 10.94
C TYR A 225 16.08 19.75 9.94
N LEU A 226 15.94 20.50 8.85
CA LEU A 226 17.01 20.63 7.85
C LEU A 226 18.29 21.27 8.42
N SER A 227 18.17 22.11 9.46
CA SER A 227 19.32 22.71 10.14
C SER A 227 20.05 21.75 11.09
N GLN A 228 19.33 20.78 11.66
CA GLN A 228 19.86 19.72 12.51
C GLN A 228 20.49 18.60 11.66
N HIS A 229 19.98 18.40 10.44
CA HIS A 229 20.40 17.35 9.50
C HIS A 229 21.02 17.93 8.22
N LYS A 230 22.00 18.83 8.38
CA LYS A 230 22.64 19.54 7.25
C LYS A 230 23.46 18.62 6.35
N ASP A 231 24.17 17.68 6.95
CA ASP A 231 25.13 16.80 6.26
C ASP A 231 24.52 15.44 5.88
N ASP A 232 23.30 15.16 6.33
CA ASP A 232 22.58 13.94 6.00
C ASP A 232 22.14 13.91 4.53
N ASP A 233 22.25 12.72 3.94
CA ASP A 233 21.74 12.42 2.60
C ASP A 233 20.22 12.51 2.56
N VAL A 234 19.71 13.17 1.51
CA VAL A 234 18.27 13.27 1.30
C VAL A 234 17.78 12.01 0.59
N ASN A 235 17.45 11.00 1.38
CA ASN A 235 16.87 9.73 0.92
C ASN A 235 15.44 9.51 1.48
N GLU A 236 14.84 8.35 1.21
CA GLU A 236 13.49 8.01 1.73
C GLU A 236 13.42 8.07 3.25
N ILE A 237 14.43 7.54 3.94
CA ILE A 237 14.51 7.51 5.40
C ILE A 237 14.55 8.94 5.94
N PHE A 238 15.36 9.82 5.34
CA PHE A 238 15.40 11.25 5.68
C PHE A 238 14.02 11.90 5.54
N LEU A 239 13.35 11.69 4.40
CA LEU A 239 12.03 12.27 4.14
C LEU A 239 10.99 11.75 5.14
N LYS A 240 10.99 10.44 5.41
CA LYS A 240 10.10 9.82 6.40
C LYS A 240 10.33 10.41 7.79
N ASN A 241 11.58 10.48 8.24
CA ASN A 241 11.93 11.03 9.55
C ASN A 241 11.54 12.50 9.69
N LEU A 242 11.66 13.29 8.61
CA LEU A 242 11.17 14.67 8.58
C LEU A 242 9.64 14.73 8.76
N ILE A 243 8.88 13.92 8.03
CA ILE A 243 7.41 13.89 8.15
C ILE A 243 7.00 13.45 9.56
N ASP A 244 7.65 12.43 10.10
CA ASP A 244 7.40 11.95 11.47
C ASP A 244 7.75 13.03 12.52
N TYR A 245 8.83 13.80 12.31
CA TYR A 245 9.18 14.94 13.15
C TYR A 245 8.11 16.04 13.10
N ILE A 246 7.60 16.38 11.91
CA ILE A 246 6.53 17.36 11.75
C ILE A 246 5.26 16.91 12.48
N ASN A 247 4.91 15.62 12.38
CA ASN A 247 3.70 15.05 12.95
C ASN A 247 3.74 14.90 14.48
N LYS A 248 4.93 14.86 15.11
CA LYS A 248 5.05 14.70 16.57
C LYS A 248 4.79 15.96 17.40
N GLY A 249 4.82 17.14 16.78
CA GLY A 249 4.64 18.42 17.48
C GLY A 249 3.35 19.11 17.13
#